data_AF-A0A7W9GIS7-F1
#
_entry.id   AF-A0A7W9GIS7-F1
#
_cell.length_a   1.000
_cell.length_b   1.000
_cell.length_c   1.000
_cell.angle_alpha   90.00
_cell.angle_beta   90.00
_cell.angle_gamma   90.00
#
_symmetry.space_group_name_H-M   'P 1'
#
loop_
_entity.id
_entity.type
_entity.pdbx_description
1 polymer ?
#
loop_
_entity_poly.entity_id
_entity_poly.type
_entity_poly.pdbx_seq_one_letter_code
_entity_poly.pdbx_strand_id
1 'polypeptide(L)'
;MSSYVRTIRKYMRQQPSPTWTELPLAGERLSEIILFGHGKDADVMVELLDGRQFVLGLGGTLRVHGCPGLETEVTRWDDRSLAIRYFGQNLKVAAVRLGVPDQADAEKLAAEVQEWLATNGVDDLLWGVSIEIEVVPILEAAD
;
A
#
# COMPACT_ATOMS: atom_id res chain seq x y z
N MET A 1 -1.86 8.69 22.81
CA MET A 1 -1.12 7.81 21.87
C MET A 1 -1.49 6.38 22.23
N SER A 2 -2.56 5.86 21.62
CA SER A 2 -3.11 4.55 21.96
C SER A 2 -2.53 3.48 21.03
N SER A 3 -2.14 2.37 21.63
CA SER A 3 -1.58 1.15 21.04
C SER A 3 -2.38 0.61 19.84
N TYR A 4 -1.94 0.90 18.61
CA TYR A 4 -2.51 0.37 17.34
C TYR A 4 -2.07 -1.08 16.99
N VAL A 5 -1.12 -1.65 17.75
CA VAL A 5 -0.41 -2.92 17.43
C VAL A 5 -1.24 -4.22 17.59
N ARG A 6 -2.57 -4.17 17.83
CA ARG A 6 -3.28 -5.31 18.46
C ARG A 6 -4.14 -6.21 17.58
N THR A 7 -4.58 -5.84 16.38
CA THR A 7 -5.67 -6.60 15.71
C THR A 7 -5.21 -7.52 14.58
N ILE A 8 -4.17 -7.15 13.84
CA ILE A 8 -3.73 -7.87 12.61
C ILE A 8 -3.15 -9.27 12.91
N ARG A 9 -2.59 -9.48 14.11
CA ARG A 9 -1.80 -10.70 14.44
C ARG A 9 -2.59 -12.01 14.48
N LYS A 10 -3.93 -11.99 14.55
CA LYS A 10 -4.71 -13.24 14.72
C LYS A 10 -4.82 -14.05 13.43
N TYR A 11 -4.85 -13.39 12.26
CA TYR A 11 -5.07 -14.06 10.98
C TYR A 11 -3.78 -14.52 10.28
N MET A 12 -2.62 -14.02 10.69
CA MET A 12 -1.35 -14.30 10.00
C MET A 12 -0.65 -15.62 10.37
N ARG A 13 -1.11 -16.34 11.41
CA ARG A 13 -0.47 -17.60 11.84
C ARG A 13 -0.84 -18.80 10.99
N GLN A 14 -1.80 -18.65 10.08
CA GLN A 14 -2.15 -19.63 9.08
C GLN A 14 -1.80 -18.96 7.75
N GLN A 15 -0.92 -19.55 6.94
CA GLN A 15 -0.58 -19.05 5.61
C GLN A 15 -1.44 -19.80 4.56
N PRO A 16 -2.72 -19.47 4.35
CA PRO A 16 -3.30 -19.69 3.03
C PRO A 16 -2.68 -18.70 2.05
N SER A 17 -2.53 -19.09 0.79
CA SER A 17 -2.19 -18.17 -0.28
C SER A 17 -3.21 -17.02 -0.28
N PRO A 18 -2.78 -15.75 -0.20
CA PRO A 18 -3.72 -14.64 -0.14
C PRO A 18 -4.57 -14.59 -1.41
N THR A 19 -5.84 -14.22 -1.25
CA THR A 19 -6.66 -13.82 -2.40
C THR A 19 -6.36 -12.35 -2.70
N TRP A 20 -6.21 -12.00 -3.97
CA TRP A 20 -5.88 -10.64 -4.39
C TRP A 20 -7.14 -9.91 -4.83
N THR A 21 -7.36 -8.71 -4.28
CA THR A 21 -8.43 -7.79 -4.69
C THR A 21 -7.81 -6.52 -5.25
N GLU A 22 -8.28 -6.07 -6.41
CA GLU A 22 -7.83 -4.81 -7.00
C GLU A 22 -8.44 -3.60 -6.28
N LEU A 23 -7.61 -2.61 -5.98
CA LEU A 23 -8.05 -1.30 -5.49
C LEU A 23 -8.23 -0.34 -6.66
N PRO A 24 -9.24 0.55 -6.62
CA PRO A 24 -9.57 1.46 -7.72
C PRO A 24 -8.64 2.69 -7.75
N LEU A 25 -7.32 2.46 -7.78
CA LEU A 25 -6.29 3.50 -7.85
C LEU A 25 -5.58 3.54 -9.21
N ALA A 26 -5.95 2.67 -10.14
CA ALA A 26 -5.36 2.62 -11.48
C ALA A 26 -5.59 3.93 -12.24
N GLY A 27 -4.53 4.44 -12.87
CA GLY A 27 -4.53 5.70 -13.63
C GLY A 27 -4.18 6.92 -12.79
N GLU A 28 -4.20 6.82 -11.46
CA GLU A 28 -3.88 7.93 -10.56
C GLU A 28 -2.41 8.34 -10.69
N ARG A 29 -2.15 9.65 -10.67
CA ARG A 29 -0.78 10.19 -10.74
C ARG A 29 -0.09 9.98 -9.40
N LEU A 30 1.05 9.30 -9.42
CA LEU A 30 1.78 8.94 -8.22
C LEU A 30 2.76 10.07 -7.85
N SER A 31 2.76 10.45 -6.57
CA SER A 31 3.80 11.28 -5.97
C SER A 31 4.92 10.37 -5.46
N GLU A 32 4.61 9.53 -4.48
CA GLU A 32 5.54 8.56 -3.93
C GLU A 32 4.82 7.41 -3.21
N ILE A 33 5.55 6.31 -3.00
CA ILE A 33 5.17 5.21 -2.11
C ILE A 33 6.20 5.19 -0.99
N ILE A 34 5.75 5.20 0.27
CA ILE A 34 6.62 5.18 1.44
C ILE A 34 6.31 3.94 2.27
N LEU A 35 7.27 3.03 2.38
CA LEU A 35 7.29 2.03 3.44
C LEU A 35 7.98 2.64 4.65
N PHE A 36 7.33 2.67 5.81
CA PHE A 36 7.94 3.16 7.04
C PHE A 36 7.48 2.34 8.25
N GLY A 37 8.33 2.16 9.25
CA GLY A 37 7.93 1.36 10.40
C GLY A 37 8.99 1.21 11.46
N HIS A 38 8.60 0.53 12.54
CA HIS A 38 9.47 0.19 13.65
C HIS A 38 9.43 -1.31 13.96
N GLY A 39 10.57 -1.98 13.84
CA GLY A 39 10.69 -3.40 14.14
C GLY A 39 9.86 -4.29 13.20
N LYS A 40 8.83 -4.97 13.74
CA LYS A 40 7.97 -5.90 12.97
C LYS A 40 6.71 -5.23 12.42
N ASP A 41 6.44 -4.01 12.83
CA ASP A 41 5.25 -3.26 12.46
C ASP A 41 5.71 -2.21 11.43
N ALA A 42 5.21 -2.33 10.19
CA ALA A 42 5.52 -1.40 9.11
C ALA A 42 4.24 -1.05 8.37
N ASP A 43 4.15 0.21 7.97
CA ASP A 43 3.04 0.77 7.23
C ASP A 43 3.52 1.16 5.84
N VAL A 44 2.60 1.13 4.88
CA VAL A 44 2.82 1.63 3.53
C VAL A 44 1.87 2.79 3.31
N MET A 45 2.42 3.93 2.91
CA MET A 45 1.67 5.07 2.42
C MET A 45 1.83 5.18 0.91
N VAL A 46 0.73 5.34 0.20
CA VAL A 46 0.72 5.74 -1.21
C VAL A 46 0.24 7.18 -1.25
N GLU A 47 1.11 8.08 -1.72
CA GLU A 47 0.78 9.49 -1.92
C GLU A 47 0.55 9.75 -3.41
N LEU A 48 -0.60 10.32 -3.73
CA LEU A 48 -0.94 10.78 -5.06
C LEU A 48 -0.52 12.22 -5.26
N LEU A 49 -0.30 12.62 -6.52
CA LEU A 49 0.14 13.96 -6.87
C LEU A 49 -0.89 15.06 -6.52
N ASP A 50 -2.16 14.68 -6.33
CA ASP A 50 -3.22 15.60 -5.87
C ASP A 50 -3.25 15.81 -4.35
N GLY A 51 -2.31 15.17 -3.62
CA GLY A 51 -2.18 15.28 -2.16
C GLY A 51 -3.01 14.26 -1.38
N ARG A 52 -3.81 13.40 -2.03
CA ARG A 52 -4.43 12.26 -1.34
C ARG A 52 -3.35 11.28 -0.91
N GLN A 53 -3.45 10.84 0.34
CA GLN A 53 -2.59 9.81 0.91
C GLN A 53 -3.45 8.60 1.24
N PHE A 54 -2.89 7.40 1.17
CA PHE A 54 -3.57 6.18 1.55
C PHE A 54 -2.61 5.33 2.37
N VAL A 55 -2.92 5.09 3.64
CA VAL A 55 -2.04 4.36 4.56
C VAL A 55 -2.61 2.96 4.79
N LEU A 56 -1.73 1.97 4.74
CA LEU A 56 -2.05 0.58 5.04
C LEU A 56 -1.01 0.01 6.00
N GLY A 57 -1.47 -0.47 7.15
CA GLY A 57 -0.64 -1.29 8.03
C GLY A 57 -0.33 -2.63 7.37
N LEU A 58 0.95 -2.98 7.24
CA LEU A 58 1.35 -4.27 6.71
C LEU A 58 1.39 -5.31 7.82
N GLY A 59 0.59 -6.36 7.65
CA GLY A 59 0.87 -7.62 8.32
C GLY A 59 1.99 -8.41 7.63
N GLY A 60 2.03 -8.37 6.30
CA GLY A 60 2.75 -9.28 5.43
C GLY A 60 3.78 -8.59 4.55
N THR A 61 3.57 -8.60 3.23
CA THR A 61 4.58 -8.19 2.25
C THR A 61 4.15 -6.96 1.45
N LEU A 62 5.08 -6.03 1.23
CA LEU A 62 5.01 -5.03 0.16
C LEU A 62 5.72 -5.56 -1.10
N ARG A 63 5.10 -5.39 -2.26
CA ARG A 63 5.73 -5.54 -3.57
C ARG A 63 5.51 -4.27 -4.39
N VAL A 64 6.58 -3.70 -4.93
CA VAL A 64 6.52 -2.57 -5.87
C VAL A 64 7.11 -3.02 -7.19
N HIS A 65 6.28 -3.09 -8.23
CA HIS A 65 6.70 -3.33 -9.61
C HIS A 65 6.99 -1.99 -10.26
N GLY A 66 8.27 -1.65 -10.33
CA GLY A 66 8.73 -0.38 -10.88
C GLY A 66 8.94 -0.39 -12.39
N CYS A 67 9.09 0.81 -12.94
CA CYS A 67 9.42 1.07 -14.33
C CYS A 67 10.69 1.93 -14.42
N PRO A 68 11.28 2.11 -15.62
CA PRO A 68 12.29 3.15 -15.83
C PRO A 68 11.73 4.51 -15.38
N GLY A 69 12.48 5.22 -14.53
CA GLY A 69 12.05 6.48 -13.93
C GLY A 69 11.53 6.36 -12.49
N LEU A 70 11.29 5.15 -11.98
CA LEU A 70 11.09 4.93 -10.55
C LEU A 70 12.45 4.92 -9.84
N GLU A 71 12.63 5.87 -8.95
CA GLU A 71 13.76 5.99 -8.05
C GLU A 71 13.44 5.35 -6.70
N THR A 72 14.47 4.94 -5.97
CA THR A 72 14.32 4.37 -4.63
C THR A 72 15.33 4.99 -3.68
N GLU A 73 14.85 5.48 -2.55
CA GLU A 73 15.67 6.04 -1.48
C GLU A 73 15.39 5.32 -0.18
N VAL A 74 16.44 4.85 0.50
CA VAL A 74 16.34 4.27 1.84
C VAL A 74 16.81 5.32 2.84
N THR A 75 15.91 5.72 3.74
CA THR A 75 16.18 6.65 4.84
C THR A 75 15.95 5.97 6.18
N ARG A 76 16.54 6.52 7.25
CA ARG A 76 16.40 6.03 8.63
C ARG A 76 16.59 4.52 8.75
N TRP A 77 17.78 4.03 8.44
CA TRP A 77 18.15 2.61 8.41
C TRP A 77 18.84 2.16 9.71
N ASP A 78 18.27 2.51 10.86
CA ASP A 78 18.80 2.09 12.17
C ASP A 78 18.17 0.77 12.65
N ASP A 79 18.66 0.21 13.75
CA ASP A 79 18.16 -1.07 14.29
C ASP A 79 16.67 -1.06 14.67
N ARG A 80 16.03 0.11 14.69
CA ARG A 80 14.64 0.29 15.14
C ARG A 80 13.72 0.80 14.07
N SER A 81 14.25 1.40 13.01
CA SER A 81 13.47 2.14 12.02
C SER A 81 13.96 1.80 10.64
N LEU A 82 13.04 1.79 9.70
CA LEU A 82 13.33 1.71 8.28
C LEU A 82 12.33 2.59 7.55
N ALA A 83 12.80 3.41 6.62
CA ALA A 83 11.94 4.10 5.67
C ALA A 83 12.48 3.90 4.25
N ILE A 84 11.64 3.40 3.35
CA ILE A 84 11.96 3.24 1.93
C ILE A 84 10.96 4.04 1.13
N ARG A 85 11.46 4.94 0.28
CA ARG A 85 10.65 5.79 -0.60
C ARG A 85 10.85 5.33 -2.03
N TYR A 86 9.74 5.20 -2.76
CA TYR A 86 9.72 4.97 -4.20
C TYR A 86 9.04 6.16 -4.86
N PHE A 87 9.76 6.89 -5.70
CA PHE A 87 9.29 8.16 -6.25
C PHE A 87 9.85 8.38 -7.65
N GLY A 88 9.39 9.42 -8.33
CA GLY A 88 9.90 9.79 -9.65
C GLY A 88 9.00 10.80 -10.33
N GLN A 89 9.45 11.32 -11.47
CA GLN A 89 8.64 12.26 -12.26
C GLN A 89 7.73 11.52 -13.23
N ASN A 90 6.55 12.07 -13.49
CA ASN A 90 5.60 11.57 -14.49
C ASN A 90 5.27 10.08 -14.30
N LEU A 91 5.00 9.66 -13.07
CA LEU A 91 4.58 8.30 -12.77
C LEU A 91 3.07 8.23 -12.53
N LYS A 92 2.49 7.09 -12.85
CA LYS A 92 1.12 6.75 -12.47
C LYS A 92 1.04 5.33 -11.97
N VAL A 93 0.02 5.08 -11.17
CA VAL A 93 -0.36 3.75 -10.70
C VAL A 93 -0.99 2.99 -11.87
N ALA A 94 -0.44 1.83 -12.22
CA ALA A 94 -1.06 0.91 -13.17
C ALA A 94 -2.07 0.00 -12.47
N ALA A 95 -1.71 -0.53 -11.31
CA ALA A 95 -2.57 -1.39 -10.50
C ALA A 95 -2.14 -1.32 -9.03
N VAL A 96 -3.12 -1.51 -8.13
CA VAL A 96 -2.86 -1.79 -6.72
C VAL A 96 -3.69 -2.99 -6.33
N ARG A 97 -3.06 -3.99 -5.71
CA ARG A 97 -3.71 -5.22 -5.27
C ARG A 97 -3.51 -5.41 -3.79
N LEU A 98 -4.60 -5.61 -3.07
CA LEU A 98 -4.61 -5.94 -1.66
C LEU A 98 -4.68 -7.47 -1.51
N GLY A 99 -3.70 -8.04 -0.81
CA GLY A 99 -3.71 -9.43 -0.39
C GLY A 99 -4.52 -9.57 0.89
N VAL A 100 -5.61 -10.33 0.82
CA VAL A 100 -6.52 -10.60 1.95
C VAL A 100 -6.56 -12.11 2.27
N PRO A 101 -6.93 -12.49 3.50
CA PRO A 101 -7.18 -13.89 3.83
C PRO A 101 -8.27 -14.49 2.92
N ASP A 102 -8.14 -15.77 2.59
CA ASP A 102 -9.10 -16.55 1.78
C ASP A 102 -10.53 -16.56 2.33
N GLN A 103 -10.66 -16.49 3.64
CA GLN A 103 -11.92 -16.44 4.38
C GLN A 103 -12.53 -15.04 4.52
N ALA A 104 -11.98 -14.02 3.85
CA ALA A 104 -12.53 -12.67 3.86
C ALA A 104 -13.90 -12.64 3.16
N ASP A 105 -14.87 -11.99 3.78
CA ASP A 105 -16.20 -11.75 3.21
C ASP A 105 -16.09 -10.67 2.13
N ALA A 106 -16.32 -11.03 0.87
CA ALA A 106 -16.09 -10.15 -0.27
C ALA A 106 -16.99 -8.89 -0.27
N GLU A 107 -18.23 -8.99 0.19
CA GLU A 107 -19.15 -7.84 0.25
C GLU A 107 -18.71 -6.86 1.35
N LYS A 108 -18.29 -7.38 2.51
CA LYS A 108 -17.75 -6.56 3.59
C LYS A 108 -16.43 -5.92 3.19
N LEU A 109 -15.54 -6.67 2.54
CA LEU A 109 -14.27 -6.14 2.05
C LEU A 109 -14.50 -4.99 1.06
N ALA A 110 -15.44 -5.16 0.12
CA ALA A 110 -15.76 -4.10 -0.83
C ALA A 110 -16.30 -2.85 -0.11
N ALA A 111 -17.16 -3.00 0.90
CA ALA A 111 -17.67 -1.89 1.69
C ALA A 111 -16.56 -1.19 2.50
N GLU A 112 -15.70 -1.95 3.16
CA GLU A 112 -14.55 -1.42 3.91
C GLU A 112 -13.58 -0.66 3.00
N VAL A 113 -13.30 -1.18 1.80
CA VAL A 113 -12.46 -0.49 0.80
C VAL A 113 -13.09 0.83 0.35
N GLN A 114 -14.40 0.87 0.13
CA GLN A 114 -15.07 2.12 -0.26
C GLN A 114 -15.04 3.16 0.87
N GLU A 115 -15.26 2.74 2.12
CA GLU A 115 -15.16 3.61 3.28
C GLU A 115 -13.73 4.15 3.45
N TRP A 116 -12.74 3.27 3.36
CA TRP A 116 -11.32 3.61 3.40
C TRP A 116 -10.94 4.62 2.32
N LEU A 117 -11.41 4.44 1.08
CA LEU A 117 -11.16 5.41 0.01
C LEU A 117 -11.81 6.76 0.31
N ALA A 118 -13.02 6.77 0.88
CA ALA A 118 -13.74 7.99 1.23
C ALA A 118 -13.05 8.79 2.35
N THR A 119 -12.27 8.13 3.21
CA THR A 119 -11.49 8.78 4.28
C THR A 119 -10.05 9.06 3.90
N ASN A 120 -9.67 8.94 2.62
CA ASN A 120 -8.29 9.01 2.15
C ASN A 120 -7.38 8.05 2.93
N GLY A 121 -7.84 6.82 3.11
CA GLY A 121 -7.10 5.74 3.73
C GLY A 121 -6.44 6.07 5.07
N VAL A 122 -7.07 6.93 5.87
CA VAL A 122 -6.57 7.31 7.21
C VAL A 122 -6.91 6.22 8.23
N ASP A 123 -7.97 5.45 7.98
CA ASP A 123 -8.39 4.33 8.81
C ASP A 123 -7.74 3.02 8.35
N ASP A 124 -7.68 2.02 9.23
CA ASP A 124 -7.10 0.71 8.90
C ASP A 124 -8.05 -0.16 8.08
N LEU A 125 -7.52 -0.85 7.06
CA LEU A 125 -8.20 -1.97 6.42
C LEU A 125 -7.98 -3.25 7.24
N LEU A 126 -9.03 -3.72 7.91
CA LEU A 126 -8.96 -4.84 8.86
C LEU A 126 -8.37 -6.12 8.24
N TRP A 127 -8.64 -6.35 6.96
CA TRP A 127 -8.26 -7.56 6.23
C TRP A 127 -7.01 -7.39 5.37
N GLY A 128 -6.42 -6.19 5.31
CA GLY A 128 -5.22 -5.95 4.53
C GLY A 128 -4.00 -6.62 5.13
N VAL A 129 -3.41 -7.58 4.41
CA VAL A 129 -2.21 -8.30 4.88
C VAL A 129 -1.00 -7.98 4.03
N SER A 130 -1.17 -7.95 2.70
CA SER A 130 -0.09 -7.62 1.76
C SER A 130 -0.58 -6.59 0.76
N ILE A 131 0.34 -5.86 0.15
CA ILE A 131 0.01 -4.94 -0.95
C ILE A 131 1.02 -5.10 -2.09
N GLU A 132 0.50 -5.09 -3.30
CA GLU A 132 1.27 -5.06 -4.53
C GLU A 132 0.89 -3.80 -5.31
N ILE A 133 1.89 -3.02 -5.72
CA ILE A 133 1.70 -1.77 -6.44
C ILE A 133 2.51 -1.85 -7.73
N GLU A 134 1.85 -1.61 -8.85
CA GLU A 134 2.46 -1.53 -10.17
C GLU A 134 2.50 -0.07 -10.62
N VAL A 135 3.69 0.38 -11.05
CA VAL A 135 3.94 1.77 -11.44
C VAL A 135 4.45 1.81 -12.87
N VAL A 136 3.93 2.73 -13.67
CA VAL A 136 4.31 2.92 -15.07
C VAL A 136 4.55 4.40 -15.37
N PRO A 137 5.38 4.71 -16.39
CA PRO A 137 5.56 6.10 -16.80
C PRO A 137 4.29 6.64 -17.47
N ILE A 138 4.04 7.92 -17.28
CA ILE A 138 3.11 8.71 -18.08
C ILE A 138 3.88 9.08 -19.34
N LEU A 139 3.61 8.36 -20.43
CA LEU A 139 4.09 8.75 -21.74
C LEU A 139 3.20 9.90 -22.22
N GLU A 140 3.75 11.11 -22.32
CA GLU A 140 3.14 12.14 -23.15
C GLU A 140 3.09 11.61 -24.59
N ALA A 141 2.01 11.89 -25.32
CA ALA A 141 1.99 11.60 -26.74
C ALA A 141 3.17 12.35 -27.38
N ALA A 142 4.02 11.65 -28.14
CA ALA A 142 4.97 12.33 -28.98
C ALA A 142 4.17 13.16 -30.00
N ASP A 143 4.21 14.48 -29.84
CA ASP A 143 3.67 15.44 -30.82
C ASP A 143 4.33 15.25 -32.20
#